data_AF-A0A4U1B5X0-F1
#
_entry.id   AF-A0A4U1B5X0-F1
#
_cell.length_a   1.000
_cell.length_b   1.000
_cell.length_c   1.000
_cell.angle_alpha   90.00
_cell.angle_beta   90.00
_cell.angle_gamma   90.00
#
_symmetry.space_group_name_H-M   'P 1'
#
loop_
_entity.id
_entity.type
_entity.pdbx_description
1 polymer ?
#
loop_
_entity_poly.entity_id
_entity_poly.type
_entity_poly.pdbx_seq_one_letter_code
_entity_poly.pdbx_strand_id
1 'polypeptide(L)'
;MNQLFGNDILKIEAPQDRKELLFVVRDDEDSDFVSTNIRFFNSDNSPIQIDFSLLDIGLIYDPDTDTTSFGEFEYVKRIENGFEVFGDFGIIWVYCDSSLPKL
;
A
#
# COMPACT_ATOMS: atom_id res chain seq x y z
N MET A 1 3.14 -13.57 -2.81
CA MET A 1 2.36 -12.33 -3.00
C MET A 1 2.80 -11.59 -4.28
N ASN A 2 3.05 -12.33 -5.36
CA ASN A 2 3.69 -11.77 -6.57
C ASN A 2 2.69 -11.15 -7.56
N GLN A 3 1.40 -11.14 -7.23
CA GLN A 3 0.32 -10.75 -8.15
C GLN A 3 -0.18 -9.30 -7.95
N LEU A 4 0.27 -8.59 -6.92
CA LEU A 4 -0.23 -7.23 -6.59
C LEU A 4 0.79 -6.14 -6.88
N PHE A 5 1.93 -6.49 -7.48
CA PHE A 5 2.99 -5.58 -7.86
C PHE A 5 2.73 -5.10 -9.30
N GLY A 6 2.71 -3.78 -9.49
CA GLY A 6 2.31 -3.12 -10.75
C GLY A 6 0.83 -2.73 -10.80
N ASN A 7 0.08 -2.93 -9.73
CA ASN A 7 -1.35 -2.62 -9.70
C ASN A 7 -1.59 -1.23 -9.10
N ASP A 8 -2.63 -0.55 -9.60
CA ASP A 8 -3.03 0.78 -9.17
C ASP A 8 -3.48 0.86 -7.71
N ILE A 9 -3.04 1.89 -7.01
CA ILE A 9 -3.48 2.20 -5.65
C ILE A 9 -4.66 3.14 -5.71
N LEU A 10 -5.80 2.67 -5.20
CA LEU A 10 -7.02 3.46 -5.12
C LEU A 10 -7.09 4.27 -3.81
N LYS A 11 -6.40 3.80 -2.76
CA LYS A 11 -6.46 4.39 -1.43
C LYS A 11 -5.27 4.02 -0.57
N ILE A 12 -4.79 4.99 0.22
CA ILE A 12 -3.83 4.79 1.31
C ILE A 12 -4.47 5.30 2.60
N GLU A 13 -4.55 4.46 3.64
CA GLU A 13 -5.13 4.80 4.94
C GLU A 13 -4.14 4.58 6.09
N ALA A 14 -3.87 5.65 6.82
CA ALA A 14 -3.05 5.64 8.03
C ALA A 14 -3.87 6.23 9.20
N PRO A 15 -4.67 5.43 9.92
CA PRO A 15 -5.49 5.90 11.03
C PRO A 15 -4.67 6.55 12.15
N GLN A 16 -5.33 7.44 12.92
CA GLN A 16 -4.71 8.20 14.01
C GLN A 16 -4.19 7.32 15.15
N ASP A 17 -4.84 6.17 15.39
CA ASP A 17 -4.40 5.21 16.41
C ASP A 17 -3.18 4.39 15.99
N ARG A 18 -2.75 4.52 14.73
CA ARG A 18 -1.59 3.85 14.13
C ARG A 18 -1.61 2.34 14.31
N LYS A 19 -2.77 1.69 14.35
CA LYS A 19 -2.82 0.21 14.46
C LYS A 19 -2.45 -0.51 13.18
N GLU A 20 -2.68 0.13 12.04
CA GLU A 20 -2.33 -0.41 10.74
C GLU A 20 -1.99 0.70 9.74
N LEU A 21 -1.34 0.31 8.65
CA LEU A 21 -1.29 1.07 7.40
C LEU A 21 -1.94 0.20 6.32
N LEU A 22 -2.95 0.73 5.64
CA LEU A 22 -3.72 0.01 4.61
C LEU A 22 -3.53 0.66 3.24
N PHE A 23 -3.23 -0.17 2.24
CA PHE A 23 -3.30 0.16 0.83
C PHE A 23 -4.45 -0.63 0.21
N VAL A 24 -5.30 0.06 -0.55
CA VAL A 24 -6.34 -0.57 -1.38
C VAL A 24 -5.83 -0.55 -2.81
N VAL A 25 -5.57 -1.74 -3.34
CA VAL A 25 -4.95 -1.97 -4.64
C VAL A 25 -5.97 -2.62 -5.57
N ARG A 26 -6.08 -2.15 -6.80
CA ARG A 26 -6.97 -2.76 -7.82
C ARG A 26 -6.43 -4.13 -8.21
N ASP A 27 -7.24 -5.17 -8.32
CA ASP A 27 -6.75 -6.54 -8.65
C ASP A 27 -6.54 -6.76 -10.15
N ASP A 28 -7.32 -6.09 -11.00
CA ASP A 28 -7.32 -6.27 -12.46
C ASP A 28 -7.84 -4.98 -13.15
N GLU A 29 -7.22 -4.61 -14.27
CA GLU A 29 -7.62 -3.47 -15.10
C GLU A 29 -8.97 -3.68 -15.77
N ASP A 30 -9.34 -4.93 -16.09
CA ASP A 30 -10.53 -5.24 -16.91
C ASP A 30 -11.78 -5.68 -16.10
N SER A 31 -11.71 -5.71 -14.77
CA SER A 31 -12.83 -6.18 -13.92
C SER A 31 -13.53 -5.06 -13.16
N ASP A 32 -14.85 -5.21 -12.94
CA ASP A 32 -15.69 -4.32 -12.15
C ASP A 32 -15.15 -4.18 -10.71
N PHE A 33 -14.29 -3.17 -10.46
CA PHE A 33 -13.83 -2.72 -9.14
C PHE A 33 -13.45 -3.82 -8.13
N VAL A 34 -12.74 -4.87 -8.57
CA VAL A 34 -12.15 -5.82 -7.64
C VAL A 34 -10.89 -5.21 -7.02
N SER A 35 -10.81 -5.18 -5.70
CA SER A 35 -9.67 -4.61 -4.97
C SER A 35 -9.16 -5.53 -3.87
N THR A 36 -7.85 -5.60 -3.72
CA THR A 36 -7.17 -6.23 -2.59
C THR A 36 -6.63 -5.21 -1.59
N ASN A 37 -6.68 -5.58 -0.32
CA ASN A 37 -6.16 -4.79 0.78
C ASN A 37 -4.76 -5.30 1.18
N ILE A 38 -3.76 -4.43 1.14
CA ILE A 38 -2.44 -4.66 1.72
C ILE A 38 -2.34 -3.90 3.04
N ARG A 39 -2.25 -4.63 4.16
CA ARG A 39 -2.21 -4.10 5.53
C ARG A 39 -0.88 -4.40 6.17
N PHE A 40 -0.33 -3.42 6.89
CA PHE A 40 0.85 -3.56 7.72
C PHE A 40 0.48 -3.24 9.17
N PHE A 41 0.82 -4.13 10.10
CA PHE A 41 0.37 -4.06 11.49
C PHE A 41 1.27 -4.90 12.40
N ASN A 42 1.13 -4.71 13.72
CA ASN A 42 1.73 -5.60 14.72
C ASN A 42 0.73 -6.67 15.14
N SER A 43 1.20 -7.91 15.30
CA SER A 43 0.38 -9.07 15.66
C SER A 43 -0.30 -8.92 17.02
N ASP A 44 0.29 -8.13 17.91
CA ASP A 44 -0.24 -7.80 19.23
C ASP A 44 -1.17 -6.57 19.24
N ASN A 45 -1.47 -6.00 18.07
CA ASN A 45 -2.30 -4.81 17.87
C ASN A 45 -1.75 -3.53 18.52
N SER A 46 -0.45 -3.52 18.86
CA SER A 46 0.24 -2.31 19.28
C SER A 46 0.40 -1.33 18.12
N PRO A 47 0.49 -0.01 18.40
CA PRO A 47 0.74 0.98 17.36
C PRO A 47 2.03 0.72 16.57
N ILE A 48 1.98 0.92 15.26
CA ILE A 48 3.12 0.87 14.35
C ILE A 48 3.75 2.25 14.20
N GLN A 49 5.04 2.27 13.81
CA GLN A 49 5.70 3.50 13.37
C GLN A 49 5.75 3.52 11.84
N ILE A 50 5.49 4.69 11.25
CA ILE A 50 5.50 4.90 9.80
C ILE A 50 6.31 6.15 9.49
N ASP A 51 7.20 6.05 8.51
CA ASP A 51 7.96 7.18 7.97
C ASP A 51 7.42 7.52 6.57
N PHE A 52 6.94 8.76 6.43
CA PHE A 52 6.42 9.34 5.18
C PHE A 52 7.33 10.45 4.63
N SER A 53 8.60 10.51 5.05
CA SER A 53 9.53 11.58 4.66
C SER A 53 9.80 11.65 3.16
N LEU A 54 9.63 10.55 2.43
CA LEU A 54 9.77 10.45 0.97
C LEU A 54 8.43 10.15 0.27
N LEU A 55 7.32 10.60 0.85
CA LEU A 55 5.99 10.46 0.25
C LEU A 55 5.72 11.61 -0.73
N ASP A 56 5.31 11.28 -1.95
CA ASP A 56 4.85 12.23 -2.97
C ASP A 56 3.59 11.68 -3.65
N ILE A 57 2.41 12.22 -3.34
CA ILE A 57 1.14 11.67 -3.84
C ILE A 57 0.60 12.53 -4.98
N GLY A 58 0.52 11.95 -6.17
CA GLY A 58 -0.21 12.46 -7.32
C GLY A 58 -1.54 11.73 -7.53
N LEU A 59 -2.47 12.38 -8.23
CA LEU A 59 -3.67 11.72 -8.76
C LEU A 59 -3.47 11.48 -10.25
N ILE A 60 -3.62 10.23 -10.68
CA ILE A 60 -3.54 9.81 -12.07
C ILE A 60 -4.95 9.44 -12.51
N TYR A 61 -5.42 10.01 -13.63
CA TYR A 61 -6.70 9.67 -14.23
C TYR A 61 -6.48 8.82 -15.47
N ASP A 62 -7.05 7.63 -15.49
CA ASP A 62 -7.09 6.74 -16.65
C ASP A 62 -8.44 6.87 -17.36
N PRO A 63 -8.50 7.44 -18.57
CA PRO A 63 -9.74 7.61 -19.32
C PRO A 63 -10.28 6.29 -19.91
N ASP A 64 -9.45 5.27 -20.07
CA ASP A 64 -9.86 4.00 -20.67
C ASP A 64 -10.70 3.18 -19.68
N THR A 65 -10.34 3.25 -18.39
CA THR A 65 -11.09 2.59 -17.31
C THR A 65 -11.99 3.53 -16.49
N ASP A 66 -11.95 4.85 -16.77
CA ASP A 66 -12.62 5.91 -16.00
C ASP A 66 -12.29 5.85 -14.49
N THR A 67 -11.01 5.64 -14.18
CA THR A 67 -10.55 5.50 -12.79
C THR A 67 -9.52 6.56 -12.41
N THR A 68 -9.42 6.82 -11.11
CA THR A 68 -8.36 7.67 -10.54
C THR A 68 -7.58 6.87 -9.52
N SER A 69 -6.25 6.85 -9.65
CA SER A 69 -5.33 6.16 -8.74
C SER A 69 -4.27 7.10 -8.18
N PHE A 70 -3.53 6.60 -7.19
CA PHE A 70 -2.31 7.20 -6.65
C PHE A 70 -1.04 6.65 -7.32
N GLY A 71 -1.21 6.04 -8.50
CA GLY A 71 -0.16 5.32 -9.22
C GLY A 71 0.03 3.88 -8.75
N GLU A 72 1.09 3.26 -9.24
CA GLU A 72 1.34 1.83 -9.09
C GLU A 72 1.98 1.48 -7.74
N PHE A 73 1.56 0.34 -7.20
CA PHE A 73 2.23 -0.34 -6.10
C PHE A 73 3.38 -1.21 -6.64
N GLU A 74 4.62 -0.75 -6.58
CA GLU A 74 5.73 -1.43 -7.25
C GLU A 74 6.28 -2.63 -6.47
N TYR A 75 6.75 -2.44 -5.24
CA TYR A 75 7.32 -3.55 -4.46
C TYR A 75 7.28 -3.33 -2.95
N VAL A 76 7.38 -4.45 -2.21
CA VAL A 76 7.64 -4.43 -0.76
C VAL A 76 8.84 -5.28 -0.44
N LYS A 77 9.74 -4.72 0.35
CA LYS A 77 10.94 -5.39 0.83
C LYS A 77 10.94 -5.46 2.34
N ARG A 78 11.14 -6.66 2.89
CA ARG A 78 11.33 -6.83 4.34
C ARG A 78 12.70 -6.27 4.75
N ILE A 79 12.72 -5.53 5.85
CA ILE A 79 13.92 -4.96 6.47
C ILE A 79 14.02 -5.43 7.93
N GLU A 80 15.10 -5.08 8.63
CA GLU A 80 15.41 -5.57 9.99
C GLU A 80 14.25 -5.39 10.98
N ASN A 81 13.50 -4.28 10.88
CA ASN A 81 12.43 -3.93 11.82
C ASN A 81 11.10 -3.59 11.13
N GLY A 82 10.85 -4.15 9.94
CA GLY A 82 9.59 -3.91 9.23
C GLY A 82 9.68 -4.04 7.72
N PHE A 83 9.10 -3.09 7.01
CA PHE A 83 8.93 -3.13 5.57
C PHE A 83 9.28 -1.78 4.93
N GLU A 84 9.96 -1.85 3.80
CA GLU A 84 10.13 -0.75 2.85
C GLU A 84 9.11 -0.97 1.72
N VAL A 85 8.17 -0.03 1.57
CA VAL A 85 7.11 -0.05 0.58
C VAL A 85 7.42 1.02 -0.48
N PHE A 86 7.44 0.61 -1.74
CA PHE A 86 7.80 1.46 -2.88
C PHE A 86 6.69 1.46 -3.92
N GLY A 87 6.47 2.62 -4.53
CA GLY A 87 5.62 2.80 -5.69
C GLY A 87 5.73 4.22 -6.25
N ASP A 88 4.82 4.60 -7.14
CA ASP A 88 4.79 5.95 -7.73
C ASP A 88 4.65 7.05 -6.67
N PHE A 89 4.09 6.71 -5.51
CA PHE A 89 3.94 7.59 -4.36
C PHE A 89 5.24 7.80 -3.55
N GLY A 90 6.37 7.25 -3.99
CA GLY A 90 7.66 7.32 -3.32
C GLY A 90 7.91 6.16 -2.34
N ILE A 91 8.59 6.43 -1.24
CA ILE A 91 9.01 5.39 -0.27
C ILE A 91 8.32 5.60 1.07
N ILE A 92 7.71 4.53 1.58
CA ILE A 92 7.15 4.47 2.93
C ILE A 92 7.85 3.36 3.71
N TRP A 93 8.45 3.71 4.85
CA TRP A 93 8.97 2.71 5.78
C TRP A 93 7.93 2.44 6.87
N VAL A 94 7.62 1.17 7.08
CA VAL A 94 6.63 0.71 8.05
C VAL A 94 7.32 -0.20 9.05
N TYR A 95 7.42 0.23 10.30
CA TYR A 95 8.06 -0.54 11.35
C TYR A 95 7.03 -1.37 12.10
N CYS A 96 6.87 -2.62 11.68
CA CYS A 96 5.91 -3.57 12.23
C CYS A 96 6.36 -5.03 12.07
N ASP A 97 5.67 -5.98 12.72
CA ASP A 97 6.03 -7.40 12.66
C ASP A 97 5.36 -8.19 11.51
N SER A 98 4.24 -7.68 10.99
CA SER A 98 3.35 -8.41 10.08
C SER A 98 2.78 -7.59 8.92
N SER A 99 2.42 -8.30 7.85
CA SER A 99 1.67 -7.77 6.70
C SER A 99 0.61 -8.77 6.22
N LEU A 100 -0.47 -8.28 5.61
CA LEU A 100 -1.52 -9.06 4.96
C LEU A 100 -1.92 -8.45 3.60
N PRO A 101 -2.03 -9.21 2.50
CA PRO A 101 -1.63 -10.61 2.39
C PRO A 101 -0.17 -10.80 2.84
N LYS A 102 0.15 -12.03 3.28
CA LYS A 102 1.50 -12.29 3.78
C LYS A 102 2.48 -12.17 2.62
N LEU A 103 3.51 -11.36 2.82
CA LEU A 103 4.65 -11.25 1.90
C LEU A 103 5.46 -12.55 1.88
#